data_AF-A0A2I1R745-F1
#
_entry.id   AF-A0A2I1R745-F1
#
_cell.length_a   1.000
_cell.length_b   1.000
_cell.length_c   1.000
_cell.angle_alpha   90.00
_cell.angle_beta   90.00
_cell.angle_gamma   90.00
#
_symmetry.space_group_name_H-M   'P 1'
#
loop_
_entity.id
_entity.type
_entity.pdbx_description
1 polymer ?
#
loop_
_entity_poly.entity_id
_entity_poly.type
_entity_poly.pdbx_seq_one_letter_code
_entity_poly.pdbx_strand_id
1 'polypeptide(L)'
;MHSDVSWLTVVRRLPFTIALAVALVVVGATTGSLWGRASDKSWYRDVAFGLPALREGRWWTPVTSAFIEPGPWLYLLALVAVVVGMGWAEWQLGTVRAVPVGVGGHLISCLLTVVLLWLLSSEVTSWRWAEQLADSRGTGVGALVVSAVAVASATVRSPWRLRVRVLLGAIVSVAFLFQGTLASVQYVLAAVIMLIVGEKFFATNERGWVPRTRREVRMLGCAALLIIAGANLLVFLFPGSGPLGPTDSGDDSVFTMLIGLAVNVLIADQLRRGKRWAWWVAVVIGALNVIVTVLAVFLVIFTDVSTEG
;
A
#
# COMPACT_ATOMS: atom_id res chain seq x y z
N MET A 1 1.10 -27.83 21.53
CA MET A 1 2.29 -28.22 20.75
C MET A 1 2.98 -26.93 20.31
N HIS A 2 3.69 -26.28 21.24
CA HIS A 2 4.52 -25.12 20.92
C HIS A 2 5.83 -25.69 20.37
N SER A 3 5.97 -25.72 19.06
CA SER A 3 7.26 -25.98 18.43
C SER A 3 8.13 -24.78 18.71
N ASP A 4 9.08 -24.92 19.64
CA ASP A 4 10.15 -23.96 19.88
C ASP A 4 10.97 -23.87 18.59
N VAL A 5 10.60 -22.93 17.72
CA VAL A 5 11.39 -22.63 16.53
C VAL A 5 12.68 -22.01 17.03
N SER A 6 13.77 -22.79 17.03
CA SER A 6 15.07 -22.26 17.42
C SER A 6 15.43 -21.06 16.54
N TRP A 7 16.05 -20.03 17.13
CA TRP A 7 16.49 -18.84 16.39
C TRP A 7 17.38 -19.18 15.19
N LEU A 8 18.17 -20.26 15.28
CA LEU A 8 18.99 -20.79 14.20
C LEU A 8 18.14 -21.26 13.00
N THR A 9 16.96 -21.82 13.25
CA THR A 9 16.02 -22.23 12.20
C THR A 9 15.47 -21.00 11.47
N VAL A 10 15.12 -19.93 12.19
CA VAL A 10 14.62 -18.68 11.59
C VAL A 10 15.70 -18.05 10.72
N VAL A 11 16.92 -17.93 11.24
CA VAL A 11 18.05 -17.33 10.51
C VAL A 11 18.38 -18.10 9.24
N ARG A 12 18.35 -19.44 9.29
CA ARG A 12 18.59 -20.28 8.12
C ARG A 12 17.47 -20.26 7.09
N ARG A 13 16.24 -19.92 7.49
CA ARG A 13 15.07 -19.90 6.60
C ARG A 13 14.79 -18.55 5.97
N LEU A 14 15.31 -17.46 6.54
CA LEU A 14 15.03 -16.10 6.11
C LEU A 14 16.31 -15.31 5.70
N PRO A 15 17.24 -15.90 4.94
CA PRO A 15 18.52 -15.24 4.63
C PRO A 15 18.32 -13.93 3.87
N PHE A 16 17.34 -13.84 2.95
CA PHE A 16 17.12 -12.61 2.19
C PHE A 16 16.47 -11.52 3.04
N THR A 17 15.49 -11.84 3.87
CA THR A 17 14.85 -10.89 4.77
C THR A 17 15.88 -10.27 5.73
N ILE A 18 16.75 -11.10 6.31
CA ILE A 18 17.84 -10.64 7.18
C ILE A 18 18.81 -9.76 6.40
N ALA A 19 19.26 -10.21 5.22
CA ALA A 19 20.17 -9.44 4.38
C ALA A 19 19.57 -8.08 3.98
N LEU A 20 18.29 -8.04 3.62
CA LEU A 20 17.58 -6.82 3.23
C LEU A 20 17.43 -5.86 4.42
N ALA A 21 17.05 -6.37 5.59
CA ALA A 21 16.96 -5.55 6.81
C ALA A 21 18.33 -4.97 7.20
N VAL A 22 19.39 -5.79 7.18
CA VAL A 22 20.76 -5.33 7.43
C VAL A 22 21.19 -4.30 6.39
N ALA A 23 20.90 -4.53 5.10
CA ALA A 23 21.23 -3.59 4.04
C ALA A 23 20.55 -2.23 4.24
N LEU A 24 19.26 -2.21 4.61
CA LEU A 24 18.54 -0.96 4.91
C LEU A 24 19.18 -0.19 6.07
N VAL A 25 19.53 -0.89 7.16
CA VAL A 25 20.19 -0.24 8.31
C VAL A 25 21.57 0.27 7.92
N VAL A 26 22.39 -0.53 7.24
CA VAL A 26 23.75 -0.15 6.86
C VAL A 26 23.74 1.00 5.85
N VAL A 27 22.93 0.92 4.80
CA VAL A 27 22.81 1.99 3.78
C VAL A 27 22.23 3.25 4.40
N GLY A 28 21.17 3.13 5.20
CA GLY A 28 20.61 4.27 5.91
C GLY A 28 21.61 4.91 6.88
N ALA A 29 22.48 4.09 7.49
CA ALA A 29 23.53 4.53 8.39
C ALA A 29 24.65 5.29 7.67
N THR A 30 25.18 4.71 6.60
CA THR A 30 26.30 5.28 5.86
C THR A 30 25.92 6.51 5.05
N THR A 31 24.67 6.57 4.56
CA THR A 31 24.15 7.72 3.80
C THR A 31 23.64 8.85 4.68
N GLY A 32 23.45 8.58 5.99
CA GLY A 32 22.91 9.54 6.96
C GLY A 32 21.40 9.78 6.84
N SER A 33 20.69 8.96 6.06
CA SER A 33 19.22 9.03 5.92
C SER A 33 18.48 8.38 7.10
N LEU A 34 19.16 7.62 7.96
CA LEU A 34 18.59 7.15 9.23
C LEU A 34 18.32 8.27 10.24
N TRP A 35 19.05 9.39 10.17
CA TRP A 35 18.96 10.49 11.15
C TRP A 35 18.32 11.76 10.58
N GLY A 36 17.97 11.79 9.30
CA GLY A 36 17.36 12.95 8.67
C GLY A 36 16.63 12.55 7.39
N ARG A 37 15.91 13.50 6.79
CA ARG A 37 15.18 13.20 5.55
C ARG A 37 16.18 12.91 4.43
N ALA A 38 15.91 11.88 3.63
CA ALA A 38 16.76 11.54 2.51
C ALA A 38 16.78 12.67 1.47
N SER A 39 15.66 13.37 1.28
CA SER A 39 15.49 14.50 0.35
C SER A 39 16.47 15.65 0.56
N ASP A 40 16.98 15.82 1.78
CA ASP A 40 17.82 16.95 2.16
C ASP A 40 19.31 16.69 1.88
N LYS A 41 19.64 15.47 1.44
CA LYS A 41 21.02 15.04 1.20
C LYS A 41 21.41 15.35 -0.25
N SER A 42 22.66 15.79 -0.44
CA SER A 42 23.18 16.16 -1.77
C SER A 42 23.13 15.03 -2.79
N TRP A 43 23.33 13.79 -2.34
CA TRP A 43 23.30 12.58 -3.17
C TRP A 43 21.88 12.11 -3.55
N TYR A 44 20.82 12.68 -2.96
CA TYR A 44 19.45 12.16 -3.10
C TYR A 44 18.99 12.08 -4.55
N ARG A 45 19.26 13.13 -5.33
CA ARG A 45 18.89 13.20 -6.74
C ARG A 45 19.56 12.12 -7.59
N ASP A 46 20.68 11.57 -7.12
CA ASP A 46 21.43 10.56 -7.84
C ASP A 46 20.88 9.15 -7.66
N VAL A 47 20.14 8.89 -6.59
CA VAL A 47 19.69 7.53 -6.20
C VAL A 47 18.18 7.38 -6.10
N ALA A 48 17.45 8.49 -5.95
CA ALA A 48 16.00 8.49 -5.85
C ALA A 48 15.32 8.24 -7.20
N PHE A 49 14.30 7.40 -7.20
CA PHE A 49 13.59 7.00 -8.41
C PHE A 49 12.48 8.00 -8.76
N GLY A 50 12.25 8.20 -10.05
CA GLY A 50 11.17 9.01 -10.58
C GLY A 50 11.34 9.24 -12.07
N LEU A 51 10.30 9.75 -12.72
CA LEU A 51 10.36 10.14 -14.14
C LEU A 51 11.52 11.13 -14.43
N PRO A 52 11.83 12.13 -13.57
CA PRO A 52 12.95 13.04 -13.82
C PRO A 52 14.31 12.32 -13.77
N ALA A 53 14.48 11.35 -12.86
CA ALA A 53 15.72 10.60 -12.75
C ALA A 53 16.02 9.78 -14.03
N LEU A 54 14.99 9.20 -14.63
CA LEU A 54 15.14 8.47 -15.90
C LEU A 54 15.39 9.41 -17.08
N ARG A 55 14.76 10.60 -17.11
CA ARG A 55 15.06 11.64 -18.11
C ARG A 55 16.51 12.12 -18.02
N GLU A 56 17.08 12.16 -16.81
CA GLU A 56 18.49 12.47 -16.55
C GLU A 56 19.45 11.30 -16.83
N GLY A 57 18.97 10.17 -17.37
CA GLY A 57 19.79 9.01 -17.71
C GLY A 57 20.17 8.13 -16.52
N ARG A 58 19.58 8.33 -15.34
CA ARG A 58 19.89 7.60 -14.10
C ARG A 58 19.11 6.29 -14.00
N TRP A 59 19.37 5.37 -14.92
CA TRP A 59 18.66 4.10 -15.06
C TRP A 59 18.85 3.12 -13.87
N TRP A 60 19.84 3.37 -13.00
CA TRP A 60 20.09 2.57 -11.80
C TRP A 60 19.13 2.89 -10.63
N THR A 61 18.42 4.04 -10.70
CA THR A 61 17.56 4.53 -9.61
C THR A 61 16.41 3.59 -9.21
N PRO A 62 15.80 2.74 -10.07
CA PRO A 62 14.84 1.74 -9.63
C PRO A 62 15.42 0.77 -8.59
N VAL A 63 16.71 0.47 -8.67
CA VAL A 63 17.40 -0.45 -7.76
C VAL A 63 17.87 0.28 -6.52
N THR A 64 18.59 1.41 -6.68
CA THR A 64 19.19 2.12 -5.55
C THR A 64 18.14 2.71 -4.61
N SER A 65 17.01 3.17 -5.15
CA SER A 65 15.92 3.76 -4.35
C SER A 65 15.29 2.77 -3.37
N ALA A 66 15.38 1.47 -3.61
CA ALA A 66 14.79 0.43 -2.75
C ALA A 66 15.51 0.27 -1.41
N PHE A 67 16.74 0.78 -1.28
CA PHE A 67 17.58 0.62 -0.07
C PHE A 67 17.60 1.87 0.82
N ILE A 68 16.83 2.89 0.48
CA ILE A 68 16.81 4.17 1.20
C ILE A 68 15.35 4.45 1.54
N GLU A 69 15.09 4.81 2.80
CA GLU A 69 13.77 5.27 3.21
C GLU A 69 13.74 6.80 3.30
N PRO A 70 12.59 7.46 3.02
CA PRO A 70 12.53 8.92 2.94
C PRO A 70 12.82 9.66 4.25
N GLY A 71 12.68 8.99 5.41
CA GLY A 71 13.01 9.57 6.70
C GLY A 71 13.09 8.56 7.85
N PRO A 72 13.53 9.00 9.05
CA PRO A 72 13.90 8.12 10.15
C PRO A 72 12.78 7.17 10.61
N TRP A 73 11.56 7.69 10.76
CA TRP A 73 10.44 6.89 11.23
C TRP A 73 9.98 5.86 10.18
N LEU A 74 10.19 6.16 8.89
CA LEU A 74 9.87 5.25 7.80
C LEU A 74 10.85 4.07 7.74
N TYR A 75 12.10 4.24 8.19
CA TYR A 75 12.99 3.10 8.39
C TYR A 75 12.43 2.10 9.41
N LEU A 76 11.84 2.57 10.51
CA LEU A 76 11.21 1.68 11.49
C LEU A 76 10.05 0.90 10.86
N LEU A 77 9.17 1.60 10.12
CA LEU A 77 8.08 0.93 9.40
C LEU A 77 8.58 -0.04 8.34
N ALA A 78 9.60 0.34 7.56
CA ALA A 78 10.19 -0.48 6.52
C ALA A 78 10.80 -1.74 7.12
N LEU A 79 11.50 -1.64 8.26
CA LEU A 79 12.04 -2.80 8.97
C LEU A 79 10.93 -3.73 9.47
N VAL A 80 9.83 -3.19 10.02
CA VAL A 80 8.67 -3.99 10.39
C VAL A 80 8.05 -4.67 9.16
N ALA A 81 7.88 -3.94 8.06
CA ALA A 81 7.33 -4.48 6.82
C ALA A 81 8.23 -5.55 6.20
N VAL A 82 9.56 -5.39 6.26
CA VAL A 82 10.53 -6.39 5.82
C VAL A 82 10.48 -7.62 6.73
N VAL A 83 10.64 -7.46 8.05
CA VAL A 83 10.69 -8.61 8.98
C VAL A 83 9.36 -9.38 8.96
N VAL A 84 8.23 -8.69 8.99
CA VAL A 84 6.91 -9.34 9.05
C VAL A 84 6.44 -9.75 7.66
N GLY A 85 6.42 -8.83 6.70
CA GLY A 85 5.89 -9.05 5.35
C GLY A 85 6.84 -9.86 4.47
N MET A 86 8.07 -9.39 4.27
CA MET A 86 9.06 -10.11 3.47
C MET A 86 9.48 -11.42 4.16
N GLY A 87 9.65 -11.42 5.48
CA GLY A 87 9.95 -12.63 6.25
C GLY A 87 8.85 -13.68 6.11
N TRP A 88 7.59 -13.29 6.22
CA TRP A 88 6.48 -14.21 5.95
C TRP A 88 6.46 -14.68 4.50
N ALA A 89 6.67 -13.80 3.52
CA ALA A 89 6.68 -14.18 2.12
C ALA A 89 7.81 -15.15 1.77
N GLU A 90 9.02 -14.90 2.29
CA GLU A 90 10.18 -15.78 2.15
C GLU A 90 9.95 -17.12 2.83
N TRP A 91 9.30 -17.14 4.00
CA TRP A 91 8.93 -18.39 4.66
C TRP A 91 8.00 -19.25 3.80
N GLN A 92 7.02 -18.64 3.12
CA GLN A 92 6.04 -19.37 2.32
C GLN A 92 6.57 -19.80 0.94
N LEU A 93 7.36 -18.94 0.30
CA LEU A 93 7.83 -19.15 -1.07
C LEU A 93 9.20 -19.84 -1.12
N GLY A 94 9.99 -19.74 -0.04
CA GLY A 94 11.42 -19.98 -0.04
C GLY A 94 12.19 -18.85 -0.75
N THR A 95 13.44 -18.63 -0.34
CA THR A 95 14.29 -17.52 -0.83
C THR A 95 14.38 -17.46 -2.36
N VAL A 96 14.58 -18.60 -3.02
CA VAL A 96 14.77 -18.69 -4.48
C VAL A 96 13.59 -18.12 -5.26
N ARG A 97 12.36 -18.23 -4.74
CA ARG A 97 11.16 -17.69 -5.36
C ARG A 97 10.80 -16.31 -4.83
N ALA A 98 11.02 -16.08 -3.54
CA ALA A 98 10.68 -14.83 -2.88
C ALA A 98 11.49 -13.64 -3.42
N VAL A 99 12.79 -13.82 -3.65
CA VAL A 99 13.69 -12.79 -4.19
C VAL A 99 13.27 -12.29 -5.58
N PRO A 100 13.20 -13.15 -6.63
CA PRO A 100 12.87 -12.67 -7.97
C PRO A 100 11.45 -12.10 -8.06
N VAL A 101 10.51 -12.61 -7.26
CA VAL A 101 9.14 -12.08 -7.21
C VAL A 101 9.10 -10.70 -6.56
N GLY A 102 9.78 -10.51 -5.42
CA GLY A 102 9.84 -9.22 -4.75
C GLY A 102 10.57 -8.18 -5.60
N VAL A 103 11.79 -8.51 -6.04
CA VAL A 103 12.63 -7.61 -6.84
C VAL A 103 12.00 -7.36 -8.21
N GLY A 104 11.54 -8.40 -8.90
CA GLY A 104 10.89 -8.27 -10.20
C GLY A 104 9.61 -7.45 -10.13
N GLY A 105 8.76 -7.69 -9.12
CA GLY A 105 7.53 -6.92 -8.92
C GLY A 105 7.81 -5.45 -8.60
N HIS A 106 8.84 -5.16 -7.78
CA HIS A 106 9.32 -3.80 -7.53
C HIS A 106 9.74 -3.09 -8.82
N LEU A 107 10.61 -3.71 -9.62
CA LEU A 107 11.12 -3.13 -10.86
C LEU A 107 10.01 -2.92 -11.90
N ILE A 108 9.13 -3.91 -12.08
CA ILE A 108 7.96 -3.79 -12.98
C ILE A 108 7.07 -2.64 -12.55
N SER A 109 6.79 -2.52 -11.25
CA SER A 109 5.93 -1.46 -10.72
C SER A 109 6.58 -0.08 -10.88
N CYS A 110 7.89 0.05 -10.65
CA CYS A 110 8.63 1.29 -10.91
C CYS A 110 8.46 1.74 -12.37
N LEU A 111 8.75 0.84 -13.32
CA LEU A 111 8.68 1.15 -14.75
C LEU A 111 7.25 1.52 -15.18
N LEU A 112 6.25 0.77 -14.72
CA LEU A 112 4.85 1.07 -15.03
C LEU A 112 4.36 2.36 -14.39
N THR A 113 4.83 2.71 -13.18
CA THR A 113 4.52 4.02 -12.57
C THR A 113 5.02 5.15 -13.45
N VAL A 114 6.24 5.04 -14.00
CA VAL A 114 6.79 6.07 -14.90
C VAL A 114 6.00 6.16 -16.19
N VAL A 115 5.66 5.04 -16.82
CA VAL A 115 4.83 5.03 -18.04
C VAL A 115 3.46 5.65 -17.76
N LEU A 116 2.83 5.28 -16.64
CA LEU A 116 1.54 5.81 -16.23
C LEU A 116 1.60 7.32 -16.02
N LEU A 117 2.60 7.82 -15.28
CA LEU A 117 2.76 9.24 -15.03
C LEU A 117 3.11 10.01 -16.29
N TRP A 118 3.94 9.47 -17.18
CA TRP A 118 4.23 10.10 -18.46
C TRP A 118 2.99 10.26 -19.34
N LEU A 119 2.07 9.29 -19.33
CA LEU A 119 0.79 9.39 -20.04
C LEU A 119 -0.16 10.40 -19.37
N LEU A 120 -0.30 10.34 -18.05
CA LEU A 120 -1.23 11.17 -17.29
C LEU A 120 -0.76 12.62 -17.09
N SER A 121 0.55 12.88 -17.16
CA SER A 121 1.13 14.22 -17.08
C SER A 121 1.33 14.85 -18.46
N SER A 122 0.85 14.22 -19.54
CA SER A 122 0.90 14.81 -20.88
C SER A 122 -0.17 15.89 -21.03
N GLU A 123 -0.02 16.80 -21.99
CA GLU A 123 -0.96 17.90 -22.30
C GLU A 123 -2.42 17.44 -22.53
N VAL A 124 -2.66 16.13 -22.62
CA VAL A 124 -3.98 15.51 -22.78
C VAL A 124 -4.78 15.50 -21.47
N THR A 125 -4.15 15.56 -20.30
CA THR A 125 -4.83 15.51 -18.99
C THR A 125 -4.38 16.66 -18.09
N SER A 126 -5.30 17.56 -17.70
CA SER A 126 -5.07 18.69 -16.79
C SER A 126 -5.00 18.28 -15.30
N TRP A 127 -4.58 17.05 -15.01
CA TRP A 127 -4.65 16.50 -13.66
C TRP A 127 -3.42 16.91 -12.84
N ARG A 128 -3.54 18.03 -12.12
CA ARG A 128 -2.46 18.65 -11.32
C ARG A 128 -1.71 17.69 -10.40
N TRP A 129 -2.41 16.72 -9.79
CA TRP A 129 -1.77 15.72 -8.93
C TRP A 129 -0.79 14.83 -9.71
N ALA A 130 -1.17 14.40 -10.92
CA ALA A 130 -0.31 13.58 -11.77
C ALA A 130 0.91 14.37 -12.28
N GLU A 131 0.73 15.64 -12.62
CA GLU A 131 1.83 16.56 -12.99
C GLU A 131 2.83 16.72 -11.84
N GLN A 132 2.34 17.03 -10.63
CA GLN A 132 3.20 17.15 -9.44
C GLN A 132 3.94 15.85 -9.14
N LEU A 133 3.26 14.71 -9.29
CA LEU A 133 3.88 13.41 -9.05
C LEU A 133 4.92 13.05 -10.12
N ALA A 134 4.70 13.46 -11.37
CA ALA A 134 5.63 13.27 -12.47
C ALA A 134 6.96 14.03 -12.28
N ASP A 135 6.96 15.14 -11.54
CA ASP A 135 8.17 15.88 -11.18
C ASP A 135 8.81 15.43 -9.85
N SER A 136 8.15 14.52 -9.14
CA SER A 136 8.60 14.01 -7.84
C SER A 136 9.64 12.89 -7.97
N ARG A 137 10.39 12.67 -6.87
CA ARG A 137 11.29 11.52 -6.70
C ARG A 137 10.99 10.84 -5.37
N GLY A 138 11.00 9.52 -5.38
CA GLY A 138 10.71 8.68 -4.23
C GLY A 138 11.77 7.62 -3.97
N THR A 139 11.80 7.15 -2.74
CA THR A 139 12.63 6.03 -2.27
C THR A 139 11.79 5.15 -1.34
N GLY A 140 12.20 3.89 -1.20
CA GLY A 140 11.62 2.97 -0.23
C GLY A 140 11.52 1.53 -0.74
N VAL A 141 11.59 0.59 0.21
CA VAL A 141 11.54 -0.86 -0.05
C VAL A 141 10.10 -1.38 -0.22
N GLY A 142 9.09 -0.55 0.05
CA GLY A 142 7.71 -0.99 0.22
C GLY A 142 7.14 -1.79 -0.96
N ALA A 143 7.42 -1.40 -2.21
CA ALA A 143 6.88 -2.08 -3.38
C ALA A 143 7.44 -3.50 -3.56
N LEU A 144 8.69 -3.73 -3.12
CA LEU A 144 9.30 -5.06 -3.06
C LEU A 144 8.54 -5.96 -2.07
N VAL A 145 8.28 -5.45 -0.86
CA VAL A 145 7.55 -6.18 0.18
C VAL A 145 6.12 -6.48 -0.28
N VAL A 146 5.42 -5.48 -0.82
CA VAL A 146 4.06 -5.62 -1.36
C VAL A 146 4.01 -6.70 -2.44
N SER A 147 4.98 -6.69 -3.36
CA SER A 147 5.10 -7.70 -4.43
C SER A 147 5.25 -9.11 -3.88
N ALA A 148 6.16 -9.30 -2.91
CA ALA A 148 6.41 -10.60 -2.31
C ALA A 148 5.19 -11.11 -1.53
N VAL A 149 4.56 -10.26 -0.71
CA VAL A 149 3.35 -10.59 0.06
C VAL A 149 2.17 -10.91 -0.86
N ALA A 150 1.99 -10.15 -1.94
CA ALA A 150 0.95 -10.38 -2.93
C ALA A 150 1.04 -11.80 -3.52
N VAL A 151 2.23 -12.23 -3.95
CA VAL A 151 2.43 -13.59 -4.48
C VAL A 151 2.33 -14.65 -3.39
N ALA A 152 2.96 -14.44 -2.23
CA ALA A 152 2.91 -15.40 -1.13
C ALA A 152 1.46 -15.67 -0.67
N SER A 153 0.58 -14.68 -0.77
CA SER A 153 -0.85 -14.84 -0.48
C SER A 153 -1.53 -15.95 -1.29
N ALA A 154 -1.06 -16.26 -2.51
CA ALA A 154 -1.63 -17.32 -3.34
C ALA A 154 -1.30 -18.73 -2.85
N THR A 155 -0.28 -18.89 -2.00
CA THR A 155 0.16 -20.19 -1.49
C THR A 155 -0.66 -20.67 -0.28
N VAL A 156 -1.33 -19.75 0.41
CA VAL A 156 -2.13 -20.05 1.61
C VAL A 156 -3.58 -20.37 1.27
N ARG A 157 -4.25 -21.10 2.16
CA ARG A 157 -5.66 -21.50 2.01
C ARG A 157 -6.62 -20.46 2.60
N SER A 158 -7.90 -20.53 2.21
CA SER A 158 -8.99 -19.82 2.85
C SER A 158 -9.08 -20.22 4.34
N PRO A 159 -9.34 -19.28 5.27
CA PRO A 159 -9.70 -17.88 5.05
C PRO A 159 -8.49 -16.91 4.95
N TRP A 160 -7.28 -17.38 5.25
CA TRP A 160 -6.11 -16.51 5.40
C TRP A 160 -5.66 -15.87 4.08
N ARG A 161 -5.81 -16.58 2.96
CA ARG A 161 -5.56 -16.01 1.63
C ARG A 161 -6.30 -14.70 1.40
N LEU A 162 -7.60 -14.71 1.62
CA LEU A 162 -8.46 -13.55 1.39
C LEU A 162 -8.19 -12.45 2.42
N ARG A 163 -7.93 -12.82 3.68
CA ARG A 163 -7.57 -11.86 4.74
C ARG A 163 -6.28 -11.12 4.43
N VAL A 164 -5.23 -11.82 4.00
CA VAL A 164 -3.96 -11.20 3.61
C VAL A 164 -4.16 -10.27 2.42
N ARG A 165 -4.92 -10.70 1.40
CA ARG A 165 -5.20 -9.86 0.22
C ARG A 165 -6.00 -8.61 0.56
N VAL A 166 -7.01 -8.73 1.42
CA VAL A 166 -7.83 -7.59 1.86
C VAL A 166 -7.01 -6.65 2.74
N LEU A 167 -6.18 -7.17 3.65
CA LEU A 167 -5.29 -6.35 4.46
C LEU A 167 -4.25 -5.63 3.59
N LEU A 168 -3.65 -6.32 2.62
CA LEU A 168 -2.72 -5.72 1.67
C LEU A 168 -3.40 -4.63 0.84
N GLY A 169 -4.57 -4.95 0.26
CA GLY A 169 -5.36 -3.99 -0.50
C GLY A 169 -5.72 -2.76 0.35
N ALA A 170 -6.13 -2.95 1.60
CA ALA A 170 -6.42 -1.87 2.52
C ALA A 170 -5.21 -0.95 2.78
N ILE A 171 -4.06 -1.53 3.12
CA ILE A 171 -2.82 -0.77 3.37
C ILE A 171 -2.44 0.04 2.14
N VAL A 172 -2.48 -0.59 0.96
CA VAL A 172 -2.11 0.04 -0.32
C VAL A 172 -3.12 1.12 -0.73
N SER A 173 -4.42 0.87 -0.58
CA SER A 173 -5.47 1.84 -0.84
C SER A 173 -5.37 3.04 0.09
N VAL A 174 -5.13 2.84 1.39
CA VAL A 174 -4.92 3.93 2.36
C VAL A 174 -3.68 4.74 1.98
N ALA A 175 -2.55 4.08 1.69
CA ALA A 175 -1.35 4.79 1.25
C ALA A 175 -1.59 5.62 -0.02
N PHE A 176 -2.31 5.07 -1.00
CA PHE A 176 -2.59 5.75 -2.27
C PHE A 176 -3.59 6.89 -2.14
N LEU A 177 -4.74 6.65 -1.50
CA LEU A 177 -5.82 7.63 -1.41
C LEU A 177 -5.49 8.80 -0.50
N PHE A 178 -4.68 8.57 0.54
CA PHE A 178 -4.39 9.61 1.54
C PHE A 178 -3.02 10.25 1.40
N GLN A 179 -1.98 9.49 1.03
CA GLN A 179 -0.66 10.10 0.81
C GLN A 179 -0.42 10.49 -0.64
N GLY A 180 -0.97 9.75 -1.60
CA GLY A 180 -0.85 10.09 -3.03
C GLY A 180 0.59 10.23 -3.54
N THR A 181 1.57 9.55 -2.92
CA THR A 181 3.00 9.67 -3.27
C THR A 181 3.38 8.74 -4.41
N LEU A 182 4.54 8.98 -5.04
CA LEU A 182 5.11 8.11 -6.07
C LEU A 182 5.19 6.65 -5.61
N ALA A 183 5.61 6.44 -4.36
CA ALA A 183 5.70 5.12 -3.76
C ALA A 183 4.31 4.46 -3.61
N SER A 184 3.28 5.21 -3.26
CA SER A 184 1.93 4.67 -3.13
C SER A 184 1.36 4.16 -4.46
N VAL A 185 1.67 4.83 -5.59
CA VAL A 185 1.32 4.36 -6.93
C VAL A 185 2.04 3.05 -7.25
N GLN A 186 3.34 2.95 -6.91
CA GLN A 186 4.09 1.71 -7.07
C GLN A 186 3.48 0.57 -6.25
N TYR A 187 2.99 0.85 -5.03
CA TYR A 187 2.34 -0.17 -4.19
C TYR A 187 1.04 -0.68 -4.83
N VAL A 188 0.24 0.21 -5.42
CA VAL A 188 -1.00 -0.17 -6.14
C VAL A 188 -0.66 -1.07 -7.32
N LEU A 189 0.28 -0.66 -8.17
CA LEU A 189 0.68 -1.44 -9.34
C LEU A 189 1.29 -2.79 -8.92
N ALA A 190 2.17 -2.78 -7.91
CA ALA A 190 2.77 -3.98 -7.34
C ALA A 190 1.69 -4.95 -6.84
N ALA A 191 0.75 -4.46 -6.04
CA ALA A 191 -0.32 -5.29 -5.50
C ALA A 191 -1.18 -5.88 -6.63
N VAL A 192 -1.66 -5.06 -7.57
CA VAL A 192 -2.53 -5.51 -8.66
C VAL A 192 -1.83 -6.57 -9.52
N ILE A 193 -0.63 -6.28 -10.00
CA ILE A 193 0.10 -7.15 -10.92
C ILE A 193 0.52 -8.43 -10.22
N MET A 194 1.12 -8.30 -9.03
CA MET A 194 1.71 -9.44 -8.34
C MET A 194 0.66 -10.33 -7.68
N LEU A 195 -0.53 -9.81 -7.37
CA LEU A 195 -1.67 -10.67 -7.02
C LEU A 195 -2.09 -11.55 -8.21
N ILE A 196 -2.14 -11.00 -9.43
CA ILE A 196 -2.49 -11.76 -10.65
C ILE A 196 -1.40 -12.81 -10.95
N VAL A 197 -0.13 -12.42 -10.87
CA VAL A 197 1.02 -13.33 -11.05
C VAL A 197 0.98 -14.45 -10.00
N GLY A 198 0.77 -14.10 -8.73
CA GLY A 198 0.64 -15.07 -7.65
C GLY A 198 -0.49 -16.06 -7.90
N GLU A 199 -1.65 -15.56 -8.31
CA GLU A 199 -2.79 -16.40 -8.63
C GLU A 199 -2.53 -17.36 -9.80
N LYS A 200 -1.88 -16.87 -10.86
CA LYS A 200 -1.66 -17.64 -12.08
C LYS A 200 -0.59 -18.72 -11.91
N PHE A 201 0.48 -18.42 -11.18
CA PHE A 201 1.69 -19.25 -11.16
C PHE A 201 2.01 -19.91 -9.81
N PHE A 202 1.48 -19.38 -8.70
CA PHE A 202 1.83 -19.84 -7.35
C PHE A 202 0.63 -20.37 -6.55
N ALA A 203 -0.59 -20.28 -7.09
CA ALA A 203 -1.77 -20.87 -6.47
C ALA A 203 -1.67 -22.41 -6.49
N THR A 204 -1.57 -23.00 -5.30
CA THR A 204 -1.42 -24.46 -5.15
C THR A 204 -2.76 -25.14 -4.95
N ASN A 205 -3.45 -24.82 -3.84
CA ASN A 205 -4.63 -25.56 -3.39
C ASN A 205 -5.94 -24.93 -3.86
N GLU A 206 -5.99 -23.61 -3.95
CA GLU A 206 -7.23 -22.86 -4.13
C GLU A 206 -7.03 -21.73 -5.13
N ARG A 207 -8.03 -21.56 -6.01
CA ARG A 207 -8.09 -20.48 -7.00
C ARG A 207 -9.33 -19.62 -6.79
N GLY A 208 -9.27 -18.38 -7.26
CA GLY A 208 -10.39 -17.43 -7.34
C GLY A 208 -10.36 -16.33 -6.27
N TRP A 209 -11.07 -15.23 -6.51
CA TRP A 209 -10.96 -13.98 -5.72
C TRP A 209 -12.08 -13.77 -4.71
N VAL A 210 -13.05 -14.68 -4.70
CA VAL A 210 -14.35 -14.49 -4.05
C VAL A 210 -14.41 -15.27 -2.73
N PRO A 211 -15.06 -14.73 -1.67
CA PRO A 211 -15.30 -15.47 -0.44
C PRO A 211 -16.11 -16.74 -0.72
N ARG A 212 -15.78 -17.86 -0.08
CA ARG A 212 -16.47 -19.14 -0.30
C ARG A 212 -17.63 -19.37 0.65
N THR A 213 -17.57 -18.77 1.84
CA THR A 213 -18.60 -18.95 2.87
C THR A 213 -19.27 -17.64 3.25
N ARG A 214 -20.55 -17.70 3.65
CA ARG A 214 -21.25 -16.54 4.21
C ARG A 214 -20.55 -15.97 5.46
N ARG A 215 -19.84 -16.81 6.20
CA ARG A 215 -19.03 -16.40 7.36
C ARG A 215 -17.84 -15.53 6.92
N GLU A 216 -17.16 -15.90 5.83
CA GLU A 216 -16.08 -15.09 5.25
C GLU A 216 -16.62 -13.76 4.72
N VAL A 217 -17.74 -13.74 3.99
CA VAL A 217 -18.38 -12.50 3.51
C VAL A 217 -18.61 -11.52 4.67
N ARG A 218 -19.20 -12.01 5.78
CA ARG A 218 -19.46 -11.19 6.98
C ARG A 218 -18.17 -10.69 7.63
N MET A 219 -17.15 -11.53 7.71
CA MET A 219 -15.87 -11.16 8.31
C MET A 219 -15.13 -10.13 7.45
N LEU A 220 -15.22 -10.21 6.13
CA LEU A 220 -14.66 -9.22 5.23
C LEU A 220 -15.42 -7.91 5.26
N GLY A 221 -16.76 -7.95 5.33
CA GLY A 221 -17.56 -6.73 5.53
C GLY A 221 -17.19 -6.03 6.84
N CYS A 222 -17.03 -6.80 7.93
CA CYS A 222 -16.53 -6.29 9.20
C CYS A 222 -15.13 -5.68 9.06
N ALA A 223 -14.18 -6.39 8.44
CA ALA A 223 -12.83 -5.90 8.23
C ALA A 223 -12.80 -4.63 7.37
N ALA A 224 -13.57 -4.59 6.28
CA ALA A 224 -13.68 -3.44 5.39
C ALA A 224 -14.21 -2.21 6.13
N LEU A 225 -15.24 -2.35 6.96
CA LEU A 225 -15.73 -1.24 7.79
C LEU A 225 -14.71 -0.77 8.82
N LEU A 226 -13.98 -1.67 9.46
CA LEU A 226 -12.90 -1.30 10.39
C LEU A 226 -11.75 -0.60 9.67
N ILE A 227 -11.43 -1.01 8.44
CA ILE A 227 -10.45 -0.34 7.59
C ILE A 227 -10.92 1.07 7.24
N ILE A 228 -12.17 1.25 6.83
CA ILE A 228 -12.75 2.58 6.54
C ILE A 228 -12.73 3.46 7.79
N ALA A 229 -13.13 2.91 8.94
CA ALA A 229 -13.12 3.60 10.21
C ALA A 229 -11.71 4.06 10.61
N GLY A 230 -10.72 3.16 10.47
CA GLY A 230 -9.32 3.47 10.72
C GLY A 230 -8.74 4.46 9.72
N ALA A 231 -9.12 4.38 8.45
CA ALA A 231 -8.73 5.32 7.41
C ALA A 231 -9.22 6.73 7.74
N ASN A 232 -10.50 6.89 8.10
CA ASN A 232 -11.02 8.19 8.53
C ASN A 232 -10.26 8.72 9.76
N LEU A 233 -9.90 7.85 10.71
CA LEU A 233 -9.10 8.22 11.88
C LEU A 233 -7.72 8.72 11.49
N LEU A 234 -7.07 8.05 10.54
CA LEU A 234 -5.78 8.47 10.03
C LEU A 234 -5.88 9.82 9.31
N VAL A 235 -6.91 10.06 8.50
CA VAL A 235 -7.15 11.36 7.85
C VAL A 235 -7.31 12.47 8.85
N PHE A 236 -8.14 12.24 9.86
CA PHE A 236 -8.40 13.22 10.90
C PHE A 236 -7.13 13.60 11.67
N LEU A 237 -6.25 12.62 11.94
CA LEU A 237 -4.99 12.84 12.65
C LEU A 237 -3.87 13.39 11.76
N PHE A 238 -3.86 13.00 10.48
CA PHE A 238 -2.81 13.30 9.51
C PHE A 238 -3.45 13.68 8.16
N PRO A 239 -3.96 14.91 8.01
CA PRO A 239 -4.49 15.38 6.75
C PRO A 239 -3.43 15.34 5.65
N GLY A 240 -3.83 15.01 4.42
CA GLY A 240 -2.95 14.90 3.27
C GLY A 240 -3.61 15.35 1.98
N SER A 241 -2.86 15.31 0.88
CA SER A 241 -3.34 15.65 -0.46
C SER A 241 -3.17 14.45 -1.39
N GLY A 242 -4.25 13.69 -1.54
CA GLY A 242 -4.29 12.51 -2.38
C GLY A 242 -4.70 12.81 -3.83
N PRO A 243 -4.87 11.77 -4.66
CA PRO A 243 -5.39 11.89 -6.03
C PRO A 243 -6.79 12.52 -6.10
N LEU A 244 -7.54 12.52 -4.99
CA LEU A 244 -8.90 13.09 -4.89
C LEU A 244 -8.92 14.52 -4.33
N GLY A 245 -7.75 15.13 -4.09
CA GLY A 245 -7.63 16.46 -3.50
C GLY A 245 -7.23 16.45 -2.02
N PRO A 246 -7.16 17.63 -1.39
CA PRO A 246 -6.90 17.79 0.04
C PRO A 246 -7.97 17.09 0.89
N THR A 247 -7.55 16.49 2.01
CA THR A 247 -8.44 15.79 2.95
C THR A 247 -8.66 16.55 4.25
N ASP A 248 -8.22 17.81 4.34
CA ASP A 248 -8.48 18.70 5.45
C ASP A 248 -9.89 19.28 5.35
N SER A 249 -10.83 18.69 6.08
CA SER A 249 -12.12 19.31 6.34
C SER A 249 -11.95 20.32 7.46
N GLY A 250 -11.78 21.59 7.09
CA GLY A 250 -11.50 22.71 8.01
C GLY A 250 -12.48 22.91 9.19
N ASP A 251 -13.61 22.21 9.24
CA ASP A 251 -14.66 22.33 10.27
C ASP A 251 -15.09 21.00 10.91
N ASP A 252 -14.42 19.87 10.65
CA ASP A 252 -14.83 18.59 11.24
C ASP A 252 -14.51 18.50 12.73
N SER A 253 -15.55 18.62 13.56
CA SER A 253 -15.45 18.47 15.02
C SER A 253 -14.97 17.07 15.40
N VAL A 254 -14.07 17.00 16.39
CA VAL A 254 -13.64 15.74 17.06
C VAL A 254 -14.85 14.89 17.45
N PHE A 255 -15.96 15.52 17.86
CA PHE A 255 -17.19 14.84 18.19
C PHE A 255 -17.82 14.12 17.00
N THR A 256 -17.94 14.79 15.84
CA THR A 256 -18.45 14.19 14.60
C THR A 256 -17.62 12.98 14.21
N MET A 257 -16.30 13.12 14.31
CA MET A 257 -15.35 12.06 14.00
C MET A 257 -15.49 10.85 14.95
N LEU A 258 -15.57 11.08 16.26
CA LEU A 258 -15.77 10.02 17.25
C LEU A 258 -17.12 9.30 17.08
N ILE A 259 -18.18 10.03 16.75
CA ILE A 259 -19.49 9.45 16.45
C ILE A 259 -19.39 8.56 15.21
N GLY A 260 -18.80 9.05 14.12
CA GLY A 260 -18.60 8.26 12.89
C GLY A 260 -17.78 6.99 13.14
N LEU A 261 -16.71 7.10 13.92
CA LEU A 261 -15.88 5.97 14.34
C LEU A 261 -16.69 4.95 15.15
N ALA A 262 -17.44 5.40 16.16
CA ALA A 262 -18.27 4.55 17.00
C ALA A 262 -19.37 3.82 16.19
N VAL A 263 -20.03 4.54 15.28
CA VAL A 263 -21.05 3.97 14.37
C VAL A 263 -20.43 2.89 13.49
N ASN A 264 -19.29 3.15 12.85
CA ASN A 264 -18.63 2.17 11.99
C ASN A 264 -18.19 0.91 12.77
N VAL A 265 -17.61 1.09 13.96
CA VAL A 265 -17.21 -0.03 14.84
C VAL A 265 -18.43 -0.83 15.31
N LEU A 266 -19.53 -0.16 15.65
CA LEU A 266 -20.78 -0.82 16.03
C LEU A 266 -21.33 -1.67 14.89
N ILE A 267 -21.44 -1.11 13.68
CA ILE A 267 -21.92 -1.84 12.50
C ILE A 267 -20.99 -3.04 12.20
N ALA A 268 -19.67 -2.85 12.30
CA ALA A 268 -18.69 -3.91 12.11
C ALA A 268 -18.87 -5.05 13.13
N ASP A 269 -19.11 -4.76 14.40
CA ASP A 269 -19.41 -5.78 15.42
C ASP A 269 -20.73 -6.52 15.12
N GLN A 270 -21.77 -5.81 14.68
CA GLN A 270 -23.06 -6.44 14.32
C GLN A 270 -22.96 -7.32 13.07
N LEU A 271 -22.12 -6.96 12.09
CA LEU A 271 -21.78 -7.80 10.93
C LEU A 271 -21.09 -9.10 11.36
N ARG A 272 -20.13 -9.00 12.31
CA ARG A 272 -19.46 -10.18 12.88
C ARG A 272 -20.45 -11.12 13.58
N ARG A 273 -21.45 -10.57 14.28
CA ARG A 273 -22.55 -11.35 14.92
C ARG A 273 -23.56 -11.91 13.92
N GLY A 274 -23.48 -11.54 12.64
CA GLY A 274 -24.30 -12.12 11.58
C GLY A 274 -25.71 -11.54 11.44
N LYS A 275 -25.96 -10.34 11.98
CA LYS A 275 -27.26 -9.67 11.86
C LYS A 275 -27.50 -9.17 10.43
N ARG A 276 -28.67 -9.49 9.85
CA ARG A 276 -29.00 -9.14 8.46
C ARG A 276 -29.19 -7.63 8.23
N TRP A 277 -29.68 -6.90 9.22
CA TRP A 277 -29.87 -5.45 9.09
C TRP A 277 -28.54 -4.70 8.97
N ALA A 278 -27.51 -5.12 9.70
CA ALA A 278 -26.19 -4.49 9.67
C ALA A 278 -25.53 -4.61 8.29
N TRP A 279 -25.81 -5.70 7.57
CA TRP A 279 -25.38 -5.86 6.17
C TRP A 279 -26.02 -4.81 5.27
N TRP A 280 -27.35 -4.65 5.36
CA TRP A 280 -28.05 -3.65 4.54
C TRP A 280 -27.61 -2.23 4.87
N VAL A 281 -27.44 -1.90 6.15
CA VAL A 281 -26.91 -0.59 6.56
C VAL A 281 -25.53 -0.34 5.97
N ALA A 282 -24.62 -1.29 6.08
CA ALA A 282 -23.28 -1.16 5.51
C ALA A 282 -23.29 -1.02 3.98
N VAL A 283 -24.14 -1.78 3.28
CA VAL A 283 -24.29 -1.70 1.82
C VAL A 283 -24.88 -0.35 1.40
N VAL A 284 -25.92 0.13 2.08
CA VAL A 284 -26.56 1.42 1.75
C VAL A 284 -25.60 2.58 1.99
N ILE A 285 -24.95 2.63 3.16
CA ILE A 285 -23.96 3.68 3.48
C ILE A 285 -22.78 3.61 2.50
N GLY A 286 -22.26 2.41 2.23
CA GLY A 286 -21.17 2.23 1.27
C GLY A 286 -21.55 2.67 -0.14
N ALA A 287 -22.75 2.31 -0.61
CA ALA A 287 -23.26 2.73 -1.91
C ALA A 287 -23.43 4.25 -2.00
N LEU A 288 -23.97 4.88 -0.94
CA LEU A 288 -24.10 6.34 -0.87
C LEU A 288 -22.72 7.02 -0.95
N ASN A 289 -21.73 6.54 -0.19
CA ASN A 289 -20.37 7.08 -0.25
C ASN A 289 -19.74 6.93 -1.63
N VAL A 290 -19.92 5.78 -2.29
CA VAL A 290 -19.43 5.57 -3.67
C VAL A 290 -20.13 6.51 -4.63
N ILE A 291 -21.46 6.68 -4.55
CA ILE A 291 -22.21 7.59 -5.40
C ILE A 291 -21.74 9.04 -5.20
N VAL A 292 -21.59 9.48 -3.95
CA VAL A 292 -21.06 10.82 -3.62
C VAL A 292 -19.66 11.01 -4.18
N THR A 293 -18.78 10.01 -4.02
CA THR A 293 -17.40 10.06 -4.54
C THR A 293 -17.39 10.13 -6.07
N VAL A 294 -18.19 9.30 -6.74
CA VAL A 294 -18.30 9.31 -8.20
C VAL A 294 -18.87 10.63 -8.69
N LEU A 295 -19.88 11.17 -8.01
CA LEU A 295 -20.48 12.46 -8.34
C LEU A 295 -19.48 13.61 -8.12
N ALA A 296 -18.72 13.59 -7.04
CA ALA A 296 -17.65 14.57 -6.79
C ALA A 296 -16.56 14.49 -7.88
N VAL A 297 -16.09 13.30 -8.22
CA VAL A 297 -15.11 13.09 -9.31
C VAL A 297 -15.68 13.56 -10.64
N PHE A 298 -16.95 13.25 -10.94
CA PHE A 298 -17.62 13.71 -12.15
C PHE A 298 -17.70 15.24 -12.20
N LEU A 299 -18.11 15.88 -11.10
CA LEU A 299 -18.17 17.34 -11.01
C LEU A 299 -16.78 17.96 -11.23
N VAL A 300 -15.74 17.44 -10.58
CA VAL A 300 -14.36 17.95 -10.77
C VAL A 300 -13.89 17.79 -12.22
N ILE A 301 -14.29 16.72 -12.92
CA ILE A 301 -13.87 16.49 -14.31
C ILE A 301 -14.65 17.35 -15.31
N PHE A 302 -15.96 17.56 -15.08
CA PHE A 302 -16.86 18.14 -16.09
C PHE A 302 -17.31 19.57 -15.80
N THR A 303 -17.16 20.03 -14.57
CA THR A 303 -17.40 21.42 -14.21
C THR A 303 -16.07 21.94 -13.71
N ASP A 304 -15.50 22.94 -14.40
CA ASP A 304 -14.26 23.65 -14.07
C ASP A 304 -14.40 24.41 -12.74
N VAL A 305 -14.84 23.74 -11.69
CA VAL A 305 -15.02 24.26 -10.35
C VAL A 305 -13.61 24.29 -9.77
N SER A 306 -12.98 25.45 -9.93
CA SER A 306 -11.88 25.87 -9.08
C SER A 306 -12.29 25.60 -7.64
N THR A 307 -11.64 24.65 -7.01
CA THR A 307 -11.69 24.44 -5.57
C THR A 307 -10.96 25.61 -4.93
N GLU A 308 -11.63 26.76 -4.84
CA GLU A 308 -11.30 27.79 -3.87
C GLU A 308 -11.83 27.30 -2.52
N GLY A 309 -10.89 26.91 -1.67
CA GLY A 309 -11.09 26.45 -0.30
C GLY A 309 -9.74 26.10 0.29
#